data_AF-A0A4S8LTY4-F1
#
_entry.id   AF-A0A4S8LTY4-F1
#
_cell.length_a   1.000
_cell.length_b   1.000
_cell.length_c   1.000
_cell.angle_alpha   90.00
_cell.angle_beta   90.00
_cell.angle_gamma   90.00
#
_symmetry.space_group_name_H-M   'P 1'
#
loop_
_entity.id
_entity.type
_entity.pdbx_description
1 polymer ?
#
loop_
_entity_poly.entity_id
_entity_poly.type
_entity_poly.pdbx_seq_one_letter_code
_entity_poly.pdbx_strand_id
1 'polypeptide(L)' 'LQTDLRFQSSAVMALQEAAEAYLVSLFEDTNLAAIHAKRVTIQPKDLALARRLRGERS' A
#
# COMPACT_ATOMS: atom_id res chain seq x y z
N LEU A 1 20.16 4.53 18.12
CA LEU A 1 18.86 3.82 18.06
C LEU A 1 18.10 4.16 19.33
N GLN A 2 16.84 4.59 19.22
CA GLN A 2 16.03 4.91 20.39
C GLN A 2 15.50 3.59 20.97
N THR A 3 16.23 3.02 21.93
CA THR A 3 16.07 1.62 22.36
C THR A 3 14.96 1.39 23.39
N ASP A 4 14.28 2.43 23.85
CA ASP A 4 13.32 2.37 24.97
C ASP A 4 11.91 2.89 24.60
N LEU A 5 11.53 2.75 23.33
CA LEU A 5 10.18 3.05 22.84
C LEU A 5 9.22 1.91 23.20
N ARG A 6 8.16 2.24 23.93
CA ARG A 6 7.06 1.32 24.26
C ARG A 6 5.80 1.76 23.54
N PHE A 7 5.12 0.81 22.89
CA PHE A 7 3.85 1.05 22.21
C PHE A 7 2.71 0.44 23.02
N GLN A 8 1.58 1.14 23.05
CA GLN A 8 0.33 0.57 23.54
C GLN A 8 -0.15 -0.53 22.58
N SER A 9 -0.78 -1.59 23.09
CA SER A 9 -1.35 -2.66 22.24
C SER A 9 -2.33 -2.11 21.20
N SER A 10 -3.19 -1.17 21.60
CA SER A 10 -4.13 -0.51 20.68
C SER A 10 -3.44 0.35 19.62
N ALA A 11 -2.28 0.93 19.90
CA ALA A 11 -1.52 1.69 18.91
C ALA A 11 -1.00 0.76 17.80
N VAL A 12 -0.57 -0.45 18.16
CA VAL A 12 -0.18 -1.48 17.18
C VAL A 12 -1.37 -1.93 16.34
N MET A 13 -2.54 -2.14 16.96
CA MET A 13 -3.77 -2.46 16.22
C MET A 13 -4.16 -1.36 15.23
N ALA A 14 -4.13 -0.10 15.66
CA ALA A 14 -4.45 1.02 14.78
C ALA A 14 -3.49 1.11 13.58
N LEU A 15 -2.19 0.83 13.79
CA LEU A 15 -1.22 0.78 12.70
C LEU A 15 -1.48 -0.38 11.74
N GLN A 16 -1.86 -1.54 12.25
CA GLN A 16 -2.17 -2.71 11.42
C GLN A 16 -3.44 -2.46 10.59
N GLU A 17 -4.51 -1.96 11.20
CA GLU A 17 -5.75 -1.61 10.49
C GLU A 17 -5.49 -0.57 9.38
N ALA A 18 -4.74 0.49 9.68
CA ALA A 18 -4.39 1.52 8.70
C ALA A 18 -3.51 0.96 7.57
N ALA A 19 -2.54 0.10 7.89
CA ALA A 19 -1.66 -0.53 6.90
C ALA A 19 -2.45 -1.45 5.96
N GLU A 20 -3.38 -2.25 6.50
CA GLU A 20 -4.23 -3.12 5.70
C GLU A 20 -5.17 -2.32 4.79
N ALA A 21 -5.87 -1.31 5.33
CA ALA A 21 -6.73 -0.44 4.53
C ALA A 21 -5.96 0.24 3.39
N TYR A 22 -4.76 0.74 3.68
CA TYR A 22 -3.89 1.34 2.67
C TYR A 22 -3.51 0.32 1.58
N LEU A 23 -2.99 -0.85 1.97
CA LEU A 23 -2.55 -1.88 1.03
C LEU A 23 -3.70 -2.43 0.18
N VAL A 24 -4.87 -2.66 0.77
CA VAL A 24 -6.08 -3.07 0.05
C VAL A 24 -6.41 -2.05 -1.04
N SER A 25 -6.53 -0.77 -0.68
CA SER A 25 -6.85 0.28 -1.65
C SER A 25 -5.77 0.40 -2.75
N LEU A 26 -4.49 0.26 -2.39
CA LEU A 26 -3.39 0.36 -3.34
C LEU A 26 -3.38 -0.81 -4.33
N PHE A 27 -3.72 -2.02 -3.87
CA PHE A 27 -3.81 -3.19 -4.73
C PHE A 27 -5.06 -3.17 -5.63
N GLU A 28 -6.15 -2.53 -5.20
CA GLU A 28 -7.30 -2.25 -6.08
C GLU A 28 -6.88 -1.41 -7.29
N ASP A 29 -6.17 -0.30 -7.07
CA ASP A 29 -5.64 0.55 -8.15
C ASP A 29 -4.58 -0.18 -9.00
N THR A 30 -3.72 -0.97 -8.37
CA THR A 30 -2.70 -1.78 -9.05
C THR A 30 -3.36 -2.80 -9.99
N ASN A 31 -4.46 -3.43 -9.55
CA ASN A 31 -5.22 -4.35 -10.37
C ASN A 31 -5.88 -3.63 -11.57
N LEU A 32 -6.46 -2.43 -11.35
CA LEU A 32 -6.99 -1.61 -12.44
C LEU A 32 -5.91 -1.25 -13.48
N ALA A 33 -4.70 -0.93 -13.04
CA ALA A 33 -3.57 -0.65 -13.93
C ALA A 33 -3.15 -1.89 -14.75
N ALA A 34 -3.15 -3.08 -14.15
CA ALA A 34 -2.87 -4.33 -14.87
C ALA A 34 -3.94 -4.63 -15.93
N ILE A 35 -5.22 -4.45 -15.59
CA ILE A 35 -6.37 -4.62 -16.51
C ILE A 35 -6.28 -3.62 -17.66
N HIS A 36 -5.98 -2.35 -17.37
CA HIS A 36 -5.77 -1.32 -18.39
C HIS A 36 -4.68 -1.72 -19.39
N ALA A 37 -3.62 -2.37 -18.91
CA ALA A 37 -2.54 -2.92 -19.72
C ALA A 37 -2.82 -4.31 -20.32
N LYS A 38 -4.09 -4.76 -20.34
CA LYS A 38 -4.54 -6.05 -20.90
C LYS A 38 -3.87 -7.29 -20.27
N ARG A 39 -3.62 -7.25 -18.95
CA ARG A 39 -3.07 -8.37 -18.17
C ARG A 39 -3.95 -8.71 -16.98
N VAL A 40 -3.76 -9.91 -16.44
CA VAL A 40 -4.41 -10.37 -15.19
C VAL A 40 -3.41 -10.36 -14.03
N THR A 41 -2.19 -10.85 -14.25
CA THR A 41 -1.13 -10.82 -13.24
C THR A 41 -0.60 -9.39 -13.06
N ILE A 42 -0.73 -8.87 -11.84
CA ILE A 42 -0.12 -7.60 -11.44
C ILE A 42 1.41 -7.68 -11.44
N GLN A 43 2.06 -6.58 -11.77
CA GLN A 43 3.52 -6.47 -11.84
C GLN A 43 4.00 -5.22 -11.08
N PRO A 44 5.27 -5.15 -10.67
CA PRO A 44 5.81 -3.97 -9.97
C PRO A 44 5.58 -2.64 -10.69
N LYS A 45 5.53 -2.65 -12.04
CA LYS A 45 5.22 -1.46 -12.85
C LYS A 45 3.79 -0.93 -12.67
N ASP A 46 2.83 -1.80 -12.37
CA ASP A 46 1.44 -1.43 -12.11
C ASP A 46 1.33 -0.72 -10.75
N LEU A 47 2.04 -1.26 -9.75
CA LEU A 47 2.13 -0.66 -8.42
C LEU A 47 2.83 0.70 -8.46
N ALA A 48 3.95 0.79 -9.20
CA ALA A 48 4.66 2.04 -9.39
C ALA A 48 3.78 3.10 -10.07
N LEU A 49 2.98 2.70 -11.07
CA LEU A 49 2.02 3.59 -11.72
C LEU A 49 0.92 4.03 -10.75
N ALA A 50 0.31 3.11 -10.01
CA ALA A 50 -0.75 3.42 -9.02
C ALA A 50 -0.26 4.44 -7.98
N ARG A 51 0.92 4.22 -7.39
CA ARG A 51 1.53 5.17 -6.43
C ARG A 51 1.81 6.53 -7.07
N ARG A 52 2.33 6.55 -8.30
CA ARG A 52 2.58 7.78 -9.04
C ARG A 52 1.30 8.58 -9.29
N LEU A 53 0.20 7.92 -9.64
CA LEU A 53 -1.10 8.56 -9.85
C LEU A 53 -1.74 9.06 -8.54
N ARG A 54 -1.48 8.39 -7.41
CA ARG A 54 -1.86 8.86 -6.07
C ARG A 54 -1.05 10.07 -5.59
N GLY A 55 0.01 10.46 -6.31
CA GLY A 55 0.90 11.55 -5.89
C GLY A 55 1.86 11.17 -4.76
N GLU A 56 1.94 9.89 -4.42
CA GLU A 56 2.89 9.37 -3.44
C GLU A 56 4.28 9.38 -4.07
N ARG A 57 5.12 10.33 -3.67
CA ARG A 57 6.49 10.41 -4.18
C ARG A 57 7.29 9.18 -3.72
N SER A 58 8.00 8.57 -4.67
CA SER A 58 9.16 7.70 -4.43
C SER A 58 10.38 8.54 -4.09
#